data_AF-A0AAN8KVE8-F1
#
_entry.id   AF-A0AAN8KVE8-F1
#
_cell.length_a   1.000
_cell.length_b   1.000
_cell.length_c   1.000
_cell.angle_alpha   90.00
_cell.angle_beta   90.00
_cell.angle_gamma   90.00
#
_symmetry.space_group_name_H-M   'P 1'
#
loop_
_entity.id
_entity.type
_entity.pdbx_description
1 polymer ?
#
loop_
_entity_poly.entity_id
_entity_poly.type
_entity_poly.pdbx_seq_one_letter_code
_entity_poly.pdbx_strand_id
1 'polypeptide(L)'
;MTCRISQYTPDLTREEVDTSFRLALKIWSDAAPLKFIKVNHDTADIVLSFARKTHGDFFPFDGPKGVLAHAFEPGEGMGGDVHFDEDEIWTMGHRKLGYNLFTVAAHEFGHSLGLSHSKDPSSLMYPNYKYYNGAQYTLPRDDALGIQALYGKPVRKQDPPNLLKKCDPNFSVDAVALFGKEIVFFKNRYMWLRTTWTTYWNRLREGPSSTYLPSINSPVDAAYDIPAKGVAYVFTGPKYWVVRQLKMKSHFGSIYDYGFPARVRNIDAAVHISKYGKTFFFIGHDYYRYDEHRRRMDPGFPRNIQTDWPGIGRRVDAAFQLQGTIYLFSGTKAYNYDYRQNRAAPASAPEVQTSPEDDETVAESIIKPDFNKSLEAMQAFFGLEVTVVLGNNTQVPVHLITSLHSSKIPNQHTRGRTRRANREPQAGSQTGPQARPQTQTPKTSSANTGHLVFDAASSIRGDLLVLLGEEQVCPRWLR
;
A
#
# COMPACT_ATOMS: atom_id res chain seq x y z
N MET A 1 3.63 -4.59 8.61
CA MET A 1 3.28 -3.55 9.58
C MET A 1 4.51 -3.20 10.39
N THR A 2 4.75 -1.92 10.66
CA THR A 2 5.78 -1.43 11.57
C THR A 2 5.21 -1.28 12.97
N CYS A 3 6.01 -1.54 14.00
CA CYS A 3 5.60 -1.44 15.40
C CYS A 3 6.63 -0.63 16.18
N ARG A 4 6.20 0.32 17.01
CA ARG A 4 7.08 1.12 17.88
C ARG A 4 6.60 1.04 19.32
N ILE A 5 7.52 0.92 20.27
CA ILE A 5 7.22 1.04 21.70
C ILE A 5 7.67 2.43 22.13
N SER A 6 6.70 3.31 22.43
CA SER A 6 6.96 4.71 22.81
C SER A 6 7.27 4.84 24.30
N GLN A 7 6.58 4.06 25.14
CA GLN A 7 6.74 4.02 26.60
C GLN A 7 6.85 2.55 27.06
N TYR A 8 7.57 2.31 28.15
CA TYR A 8 7.81 0.97 28.72
C TYR A 8 7.53 1.01 30.22
N THR A 9 6.87 -0.02 30.75
CA THR A 9 6.68 -0.18 32.20
C THR A 9 7.99 -0.39 32.96
N PRO A 10 8.13 0.13 34.20
CA PRO A 10 9.24 -0.18 35.10
C PRO A 10 9.14 -1.56 35.77
N ASP A 11 8.00 -2.25 35.70
CA ASP A 11 7.79 -3.55 36.38
C ASP A 11 8.58 -4.71 35.76
N LEU A 12 8.96 -4.55 34.49
CA LEU A 12 9.66 -5.50 33.65
C LEU A 12 10.87 -4.83 32.99
N THR A 13 11.91 -5.61 32.70
CA THR A 13 13.00 -5.11 31.86
C THR A 13 12.51 -4.86 30.43
N ARG A 14 13.18 -3.96 29.71
CA ARG A 14 12.84 -3.68 28.30
C ARG A 14 12.94 -4.93 27.41
N GLU A 15 13.78 -5.90 27.77
CA GLU A 15 13.92 -7.19 27.08
C GLU A 15 12.74 -8.14 27.34
N GLU A 16 12.17 -8.13 28.55
CA GLU A 16 10.95 -8.88 28.89
C GLU A 16 9.71 -8.29 28.19
N VAL A 17 9.61 -6.96 28.11
CA VAL A 17 8.58 -6.25 27.33
C VAL A 17 8.71 -6.56 25.84
N ASP A 18 9.91 -6.40 25.27
CA ASP A 18 10.20 -6.73 23.87
C ASP A 18 9.90 -8.21 23.56
N THR A 19 10.25 -9.12 24.47
CA THR A 19 9.98 -10.56 24.32
C THR A 19 8.48 -10.86 24.40
N SER A 20 7.75 -10.23 25.32
CA SER A 20 6.29 -10.38 25.43
C SER A 20 5.59 -9.95 24.15
N PHE A 21 5.89 -8.73 23.66
CA PHE A 21 5.29 -8.21 22.43
C PHE A 21 5.74 -9.00 21.20
N ARG A 22 7.02 -9.41 21.11
CA ARG A 22 7.51 -10.26 20.00
C ARG A 22 6.79 -11.62 19.97
N LEU A 23 6.51 -12.25 21.11
CA LEU A 23 5.77 -13.50 21.18
C LEU A 23 4.29 -13.29 20.83
N ALA A 24 3.67 -12.23 21.35
CA ALA A 24 2.26 -11.89 21.09
C ALA A 24 2.00 -11.52 19.62
N LEU A 25 2.90 -10.79 18.96
CA LEU A 25 2.86 -10.58 17.51
C LEU A 25 3.14 -11.86 16.71
N LYS A 26 3.94 -12.78 17.25
CA LYS A 26 4.31 -14.02 16.54
C LYS A 26 3.09 -14.89 16.25
N ILE A 27 2.19 -15.10 17.22
CA ILE A 27 1.04 -16.02 17.04
C ILE A 27 0.15 -15.60 15.87
N TRP A 28 -0.03 -14.29 15.67
CA TRP A 28 -0.78 -13.73 14.55
C TRP A 28 -0.02 -13.89 13.21
N SER A 29 1.31 -13.71 13.20
CA SER A 29 2.15 -13.96 12.01
C SER A 29 2.38 -15.45 11.68
N ASP A 30 2.16 -16.35 12.64
CA ASP A 30 2.14 -17.80 12.40
C ASP A 30 0.78 -18.24 11.81
N ALA A 31 -0.29 -17.52 12.12
CA ALA A 31 -1.67 -17.84 11.75
C ALA A 31 -2.16 -17.14 10.46
N ALA A 32 -1.49 -16.09 9.99
CA ALA A 32 -1.82 -15.28 8.82
C ALA A 32 -0.53 -14.76 8.14
N PRO A 33 -0.56 -14.32 6.86
CA PRO A 33 0.63 -13.85 6.13
C PRO A 33 1.09 -12.44 6.55
N LEU A 34 1.16 -12.19 7.85
CA LEU A 34 1.54 -10.92 8.46
C LEU A 34 3.05 -10.87 8.73
N LYS A 35 3.63 -9.67 8.61
CA LYS A 35 5.02 -9.40 8.98
C LYS A 35 5.10 -8.13 9.81
N PHE A 36 5.58 -8.26 11.04
CA PHE A 36 5.82 -7.15 11.96
C PHE A 36 7.31 -6.78 11.96
N ILE A 37 7.61 -5.48 12.07
CA ILE A 37 8.98 -4.94 12.06
C ILE A 37 9.06 -3.88 13.15
N LYS A 38 9.89 -4.09 14.18
CA LYS A 38 10.13 -3.06 15.21
C LYS A 38 10.89 -1.90 14.59
N VAL A 39 10.40 -0.67 14.80
CA VAL A 39 11.02 0.58 14.32
C VAL A 39 11.25 1.57 15.47
N ASN A 40 12.23 2.45 15.28
CA ASN A 40 12.65 3.44 16.28
C ASN A 40 12.34 4.90 15.87
N HIS A 41 11.92 5.16 14.63
CA HIS A 41 11.48 6.48 14.17
C HIS A 41 10.03 6.78 14.63
N ASP A 42 9.59 8.02 14.52
CA ASP A 42 8.39 8.51 15.23
C ASP A 42 7.03 8.08 14.67
N THR A 43 6.99 7.46 13.50
CA THR A 43 5.77 6.89 12.89
C THR A 43 5.86 5.36 12.81
N ALA A 44 4.75 4.69 13.12
CA ALA A 44 4.58 3.24 12.98
C ALA A 44 3.10 2.91 12.71
N ASP A 45 2.81 1.71 12.16
CA ASP A 45 1.43 1.25 11.96
C ASP A 45 0.75 0.80 13.28
N ILE A 46 1.56 0.55 14.32
CA ILE A 46 1.13 0.21 15.69
C ILE A 46 2.11 0.87 16.67
N VAL A 47 1.65 1.85 17.45
CA VAL A 47 2.38 2.39 18.61
C VAL A 47 1.90 1.70 19.88
N LEU A 48 2.86 1.23 20.66
CA LEU A 48 2.69 0.55 21.94
C LEU A 48 3.10 1.51 23.06
N SER A 49 2.18 1.81 23.97
CA SER A 49 2.47 2.62 25.15
C SER A 49 1.87 2.04 26.42
N PHE A 50 2.50 2.32 27.55
CA PHE A 50 1.93 2.13 28.87
C PHE A 50 1.62 3.51 29.44
N ALA A 51 0.44 3.70 30.01
CA ALA A 51 -0.02 5.00 30.51
C ALA A 51 -1.03 4.84 31.66
N ARG A 52 -1.27 5.91 32.43
CA ARG A 52 -2.18 5.87 33.59
C ARG A 52 -3.37 6.78 33.37
N LYS A 53 -4.58 6.29 33.63
CA LYS A 53 -5.82 7.10 33.67
C LYS A 53 -6.00 7.89 32.36
N THR A 54 -6.19 9.21 32.41
CA THR A 54 -6.34 10.05 31.21
C THR A 54 -5.01 10.20 30.46
N HIS A 55 -4.88 9.54 29.30
CA HIS A 55 -3.60 9.43 28.57
C HIS A 55 -3.58 9.98 27.13
N GLY A 56 -4.64 10.67 26.70
CA GLY A 56 -4.61 11.55 25.50
C GLY A 56 -5.62 11.22 24.40
N ASP A 57 -6.30 10.09 24.48
CA ASP A 57 -7.22 9.55 23.47
C ASP A 57 -8.72 9.66 23.83
N PHE A 58 -9.03 10.30 24.97
CA PHE A 58 -10.34 10.40 25.61
C PHE A 58 -10.90 9.13 26.27
N PHE A 59 -10.12 8.03 26.35
CA PHE A 59 -10.51 6.79 27.02
C PHE A 59 -9.66 6.55 28.28
N PRO A 60 -9.99 7.16 29.43
CA PRO A 60 -9.18 7.02 30.64
C PRO A 60 -9.32 5.64 31.29
N PHE A 61 -8.19 5.04 31.69
CA PHE A 61 -8.19 3.83 32.52
C PHE A 61 -8.72 4.08 33.93
N ASP A 62 -9.25 3.03 34.58
CA ASP A 62 -9.83 3.06 35.92
C ASP A 62 -8.82 2.78 37.05
N GLY A 63 -7.63 2.24 36.74
CA GLY A 63 -6.55 1.98 37.68
C GLY A 63 -6.38 0.49 38.01
N PRO A 64 -5.85 0.12 39.19
CA PRO A 64 -5.48 -1.26 39.47
C PRO A 64 -6.70 -2.20 39.52
N LYS A 65 -6.75 -3.14 38.58
CA LYS A 65 -7.90 -3.97 38.16
C LYS A 65 -8.99 -3.18 37.46
N GLY A 66 -9.45 -3.74 36.34
CA GLY A 66 -10.53 -3.17 35.54
C GLY A 66 -10.17 -3.31 34.07
N VAL A 67 -9.95 -2.18 33.41
CA VAL A 67 -9.47 -2.11 32.03
C VAL A 67 -7.96 -2.29 32.00
N LEU A 68 -7.48 -3.50 31.72
CA LEU A 68 -6.05 -3.83 31.69
C LEU A 68 -5.30 -3.10 30.56
N ALA A 69 -5.99 -2.88 29.45
CA ALA A 69 -5.50 -2.28 28.22
C ALA A 69 -6.69 -1.92 27.31
N HIS A 70 -6.42 -1.19 26.23
CA HIS A 70 -7.26 -1.15 25.04
C HIS A 70 -6.44 -0.92 23.78
N ALA A 71 -7.05 -1.18 22.63
CA ALA A 71 -6.46 -0.95 21.32
C ALA A 71 -7.48 -0.46 20.30
N PHE A 72 -7.00 0.29 19.31
CA PHE A 72 -7.82 0.84 18.23
C PHE A 72 -7.81 -0.07 16.99
N GLU A 73 -8.94 -0.17 16.30
CA GLU A 73 -9.02 -0.85 15.00
C GLU A 73 -8.09 -0.19 13.95
N PRO A 74 -7.63 -0.92 12.91
CA PRO A 74 -6.71 -0.40 11.90
C PRO A 74 -7.19 0.89 11.22
N GLY A 75 -6.34 1.92 11.18
CA GLY A 75 -6.71 3.21 10.58
C GLY A 75 -5.53 4.17 10.38
N GLU A 76 -5.84 5.46 10.21
CA GLU A 76 -4.85 6.54 10.24
C GLU A 76 -4.79 7.17 11.64
N GLY A 77 -3.67 7.83 11.98
CA GLY A 77 -3.48 8.44 13.30
C GLY A 77 -3.22 7.39 14.37
N MET A 78 -4.14 7.24 15.33
CA MET A 78 -4.05 6.24 16.41
C MET A 78 -4.62 4.86 16.02
N GLY A 79 -5.11 4.69 14.79
CA GLY A 79 -5.77 3.45 14.35
C GLY A 79 -4.80 2.28 14.22
N GLY A 80 -4.83 1.37 15.19
CA GLY A 80 -3.86 0.27 15.35
C GLY A 80 -3.06 0.35 16.66
N ASP A 81 -3.02 1.51 17.32
CA ASP A 81 -2.27 1.72 18.57
C ASP A 81 -2.86 0.91 19.73
N VAL A 82 -1.99 0.58 20.70
CA VAL A 82 -2.33 -0.18 21.91
C VAL A 82 -1.81 0.54 23.15
N HIS A 83 -2.71 0.76 24.11
CA HIS A 83 -2.42 1.37 25.40
C HIS A 83 -2.63 0.33 26.51
N PHE A 84 -1.65 0.16 27.40
CA PHE A 84 -1.72 -0.70 28.59
C PHE A 84 -1.82 0.16 29.85
N ASP A 85 -2.65 -0.20 30.84
CA ASP A 85 -2.71 0.58 32.09
C ASP A 85 -1.43 0.34 32.92
N GLU A 86 -0.72 1.42 33.19
CA GLU A 86 0.50 1.43 34.00
C GLU A 86 0.18 1.54 35.51
N ASP A 87 -1.07 1.70 35.92
CA ASP A 87 -1.50 1.44 37.31
C ASP A 87 -1.61 -0.09 37.61
N GLU A 88 -1.54 -0.97 36.60
CA GLU A 88 -1.50 -2.42 36.77
C GLU A 88 -0.09 -2.99 36.97
N ILE A 89 0.01 -4.14 37.65
CA ILE A 89 1.28 -4.84 37.86
C ILE A 89 1.58 -5.80 36.70
N TRP A 90 2.62 -5.53 35.92
CA TRP A 90 2.95 -6.29 34.71
C TRP A 90 3.96 -7.42 34.97
N THR A 91 3.75 -8.58 34.35
CA THR A 91 4.54 -9.79 34.62
C THR A 91 4.79 -10.66 33.40
N MET A 92 5.87 -11.44 33.45
CA MET A 92 6.10 -12.60 32.56
C MET A 92 5.28 -13.84 32.95
N GLY A 93 4.36 -13.75 33.91
CA GLY A 93 3.56 -14.90 34.40
C GLY A 93 4.23 -15.79 35.45
N HIS A 94 5.47 -15.49 35.85
CA HIS A 94 6.18 -16.21 36.92
C HIS A 94 5.83 -15.72 38.34
N ARG A 95 5.05 -14.64 38.46
CA ARG A 95 4.56 -14.08 39.73
C ARG A 95 3.09 -14.47 39.94
N LYS A 96 2.68 -14.73 41.19
CA LYS A 96 1.28 -15.05 41.56
C LYS A 96 0.34 -13.83 41.64
N LEU A 97 0.87 -12.63 41.42
CA LEU A 97 0.18 -11.35 41.50
C LEU A 97 0.61 -10.50 40.30
N GLY A 98 -0.32 -9.72 39.75
CA GLY A 98 -0.16 -9.00 38.48
C GLY A 98 -0.64 -9.80 37.26
N TYR A 99 -0.69 -9.13 36.12
CA TYR A 99 -1.18 -9.69 34.85
C TYR A 99 -0.03 -10.10 33.95
N ASN A 100 -0.29 -11.07 33.06
CA ASN A 100 0.71 -11.51 32.08
C ASN A 100 0.69 -10.62 30.84
N LEU A 101 1.80 -9.90 30.59
CA LEU A 101 1.88 -8.92 29.50
C LEU A 101 1.68 -9.57 28.11
N PHE A 102 2.25 -10.76 27.88
CA PHE A 102 2.00 -11.51 26.65
C PHE A 102 0.51 -11.79 26.44
N THR A 103 -0.22 -12.21 27.47
CA THR A 103 -1.65 -12.56 27.39
C THR A 103 -2.48 -11.36 26.96
N VAL A 104 -2.30 -10.19 27.60
CA VAL A 104 -3.06 -8.98 27.28
C VAL A 104 -2.64 -8.44 25.92
N ALA A 105 -1.34 -8.29 25.64
CA ALA A 105 -0.86 -7.81 24.35
C ALA A 105 -1.29 -8.70 23.18
N ALA A 106 -1.39 -10.03 23.38
CA ALA A 106 -1.87 -10.94 22.35
C ALA A 106 -3.35 -10.69 22.00
N HIS A 107 -4.19 -10.36 22.99
CA HIS A 107 -5.57 -9.93 22.81
C HIS A 107 -5.64 -8.58 22.08
N GLU A 108 -4.96 -7.55 22.61
CA GLU A 108 -4.98 -6.20 22.03
C GLU A 108 -4.47 -6.16 20.59
N PHE A 109 -3.42 -6.93 20.24
CA PHE A 109 -2.97 -7.04 18.86
C PHE A 109 -4.02 -7.65 17.93
N GLY A 110 -4.99 -8.41 18.44
CA GLY A 110 -6.15 -8.82 17.66
C GLY A 110 -7.04 -7.64 17.29
N HIS A 111 -7.29 -6.71 18.21
CA HIS A 111 -7.98 -5.45 17.95
C HIS A 111 -7.21 -4.53 16.99
N SER A 112 -5.88 -4.37 17.18
CA SER A 112 -4.98 -3.69 16.21
C SER A 112 -4.94 -4.33 14.82
N LEU A 113 -5.44 -5.56 14.69
CA LEU A 113 -5.59 -6.32 13.45
C LEU A 113 -7.06 -6.42 12.99
N GLY A 114 -7.98 -5.69 13.62
CA GLY A 114 -9.38 -5.58 13.21
C GLY A 114 -10.30 -6.73 13.64
N LEU A 115 -9.86 -7.57 14.60
CA LEU A 115 -10.74 -8.55 15.23
C LEU A 115 -11.55 -7.89 16.35
N SER A 116 -12.86 -8.09 16.36
CA SER A 116 -13.72 -7.75 17.51
C SER A 116 -13.73 -8.87 18.56
N HIS A 117 -14.25 -8.60 19.76
CA HIS A 117 -14.43 -9.59 20.81
C HIS A 117 -15.21 -10.84 20.34
N SER A 118 -14.72 -12.03 20.70
CA SER A 118 -15.44 -13.30 20.50
C SER A 118 -16.44 -13.57 21.63
N LYS A 119 -17.40 -14.47 21.34
CA LYS A 119 -18.34 -15.03 22.31
C LYS A 119 -17.92 -16.42 22.82
N ASP A 120 -16.87 -17.01 22.26
CA ASP A 120 -16.33 -18.31 22.67
C ASP A 120 -15.40 -18.14 23.89
N PRO A 121 -15.70 -18.72 25.08
CA PRO A 121 -14.82 -18.62 26.26
C PRO A 121 -13.45 -19.34 26.13
N SER A 122 -13.19 -19.98 25.00
CA SER A 122 -11.90 -20.57 24.63
C SER A 122 -11.08 -19.72 23.65
N SER A 123 -11.67 -18.67 23.07
CA SER A 123 -10.98 -17.70 22.19
C SER A 123 -9.98 -16.84 22.97
N LEU A 124 -8.94 -16.39 22.29
CA LEU A 124 -8.03 -15.33 22.78
C LEU A 124 -8.77 -13.99 22.87
N MET A 125 -9.58 -13.66 21.86
CA MET A 125 -10.43 -12.46 21.78
C MET A 125 -11.66 -12.50 22.70
N TYR A 126 -11.73 -13.40 23.69
CA TYR A 126 -12.77 -13.35 24.71
C TYR A 126 -12.46 -12.24 25.73
N PRO A 127 -13.40 -11.33 26.07
CA PRO A 127 -13.12 -10.09 26.81
C PRO A 127 -12.63 -10.26 28.26
N ASN A 128 -12.81 -11.44 28.87
CA ASN A 128 -12.40 -11.67 30.25
C ASN A 128 -11.00 -12.26 30.31
N TYR A 129 -10.08 -11.59 31.02
CA TYR A 129 -8.70 -12.03 31.21
C TYR A 129 -8.58 -13.49 31.70
N LYS A 130 -7.72 -14.25 31.04
CA LYS A 130 -7.37 -15.63 31.38
C LYS A 130 -5.91 -15.89 31.05
N TYR A 131 -5.13 -16.30 32.04
CA TYR A 131 -3.68 -16.49 31.90
C TYR A 131 -3.29 -17.50 30.82
N TYR A 132 -2.38 -17.11 29.93
CA TYR A 132 -1.76 -17.98 28.92
C TYR A 132 -0.23 -17.88 28.94
N ASN A 133 0.46 -19.02 28.77
CA ASN A 133 1.92 -19.08 28.67
C ASN A 133 2.38 -18.93 27.22
N GLY A 134 2.91 -17.75 26.86
CA GLY A 134 3.33 -17.42 25.49
C GLY A 134 4.47 -18.26 24.90
N ALA A 135 5.18 -19.07 25.69
CA ALA A 135 6.16 -20.03 25.17
C ALA A 135 5.52 -21.32 24.62
N GLN A 136 4.25 -21.59 24.96
CA GLN A 136 3.51 -22.81 24.58
C GLN A 136 2.12 -22.51 23.98
N TYR A 137 1.70 -21.24 23.94
CA TYR A 137 0.39 -20.86 23.45
C TYR A 137 0.25 -21.12 21.94
N THR A 138 -0.85 -21.80 21.58
CA THR A 138 -1.27 -22.01 20.19
C THR A 138 -2.59 -21.29 20.00
N LEU A 139 -2.70 -20.48 18.95
CA LEU A 139 -3.89 -19.69 18.69
C LEU A 139 -5.14 -20.59 18.51
N PRO A 140 -6.24 -20.37 19.25
CA PRO A 140 -7.47 -21.16 19.12
C PRO A 140 -8.09 -21.08 17.73
N ARG A 141 -8.95 -22.04 17.41
CA ARG A 141 -9.54 -22.17 16.06
C ARG A 141 -10.39 -20.96 15.67
N ASP A 142 -11.10 -20.36 16.62
CA ASP A 142 -11.97 -19.20 16.37
C ASP A 142 -11.13 -17.99 15.94
N ASP A 143 -10.15 -17.61 16.76
CA ASP A 143 -9.21 -16.50 16.47
C ASP A 143 -8.41 -16.74 15.19
N ALA A 144 -7.96 -17.99 14.96
CA ALA A 144 -7.26 -18.39 13.75
C ALA A 144 -8.14 -18.29 12.49
N LEU A 145 -9.45 -18.55 12.58
CA LEU A 145 -10.38 -18.34 11.46
C LEU A 145 -10.70 -16.85 11.27
N GLY A 146 -10.83 -16.09 12.36
CA GLY A 146 -10.99 -14.63 12.31
C GLY A 146 -9.83 -13.95 11.57
N ILE A 147 -8.59 -14.16 12.03
CA ILE A 147 -7.42 -13.53 11.41
C ILE A 147 -7.20 -14.02 9.97
N GLN A 148 -7.57 -15.27 9.65
CA GLN A 148 -7.50 -15.79 8.27
C GLN A 148 -8.61 -15.25 7.36
N ALA A 149 -9.76 -14.85 7.89
CA ALA A 149 -10.73 -14.06 7.12
C ALA A 149 -10.19 -12.65 6.85
N LEU A 150 -9.59 -12.01 7.85
CA LEU A 150 -9.06 -10.65 7.74
C LEU A 150 -7.77 -10.52 6.91
N TYR A 151 -6.91 -11.54 6.85
CA TYR A 151 -5.60 -11.47 6.16
C TYR A 151 -5.26 -12.67 5.25
N GLY A 152 -6.03 -13.75 5.26
CA GLY A 152 -5.73 -14.98 4.53
C GLY A 152 -4.88 -15.98 5.32
N LYS A 153 -4.61 -17.14 4.72
CA LYS A 153 -3.81 -18.22 5.34
C LYS A 153 -2.31 -17.99 5.19
N PRO A 154 -1.49 -18.48 6.14
CA PRO A 154 -0.04 -18.32 6.10
C PRO A 154 0.53 -19.24 5.01
N VAL A 155 1.29 -18.68 4.07
CA VAL A 155 1.97 -19.45 3.03
C VAL A 155 3.09 -20.27 3.67
N ARG A 156 2.96 -21.59 3.66
CA ARG A 156 3.98 -22.49 4.23
C ARG A 156 5.25 -22.44 3.38
N LYS A 157 6.42 -22.39 4.03
CA LYS A 157 7.76 -22.33 3.39
C LYS A 157 8.20 -23.65 2.73
N GLN A 158 7.34 -24.23 1.90
CA GLN A 158 7.69 -25.26 0.91
C GLN A 158 7.27 -24.85 -0.49
N ASP A 159 6.22 -24.03 -0.61
CA ASP A 159 6.07 -23.15 -1.76
C ASP A 159 6.92 -21.89 -1.55
N PRO A 160 7.74 -21.46 -2.52
CA PRO A 160 8.09 -20.06 -2.64
C PRO A 160 6.79 -19.25 -2.72
N PRO A 161 6.72 -18.01 -2.22
CA PRO A 161 5.64 -17.14 -2.64
C PRO A 161 5.72 -17.06 -4.17
N ASN A 162 4.71 -17.58 -4.89
CA ASN A 162 4.59 -17.30 -6.31
C ASN A 162 4.23 -15.82 -6.40
N LEU A 163 5.27 -14.98 -6.37
CA LEU A 163 5.27 -13.61 -6.90
C LEU A 163 4.39 -13.69 -8.14
N LEU A 164 3.29 -12.96 -8.15
CA LEU A 164 2.25 -13.11 -9.16
C LEU A 164 2.79 -12.63 -10.51
N LYS A 165 3.58 -13.51 -11.12
CA LYS A 165 4.18 -13.37 -12.44
C LYS A 165 2.99 -13.31 -13.37
N LYS A 166 2.62 -12.09 -13.72
CA LYS A 166 1.59 -11.78 -14.71
C LYS A 166 1.83 -12.56 -16.02
N CYS A 167 3.08 -12.93 -16.29
CA CYS A 167 3.53 -13.73 -17.44
C CYS A 167 3.76 -15.24 -17.14
N ASP A 168 3.27 -15.77 -16.01
CA ASP A 168 3.19 -17.21 -15.72
C ASP A 168 2.15 -17.84 -16.67
N PRO A 169 2.45 -18.94 -17.40
CA PRO A 169 1.47 -19.66 -18.21
C PRO A 169 0.25 -20.16 -17.43
N ASN A 170 0.36 -20.29 -16.10
CA ASN A 170 -0.71 -20.68 -15.19
C ASN A 170 -1.44 -19.50 -14.53
N PHE A 171 -1.15 -18.25 -14.93
CA PHE A 171 -1.81 -17.08 -14.38
C PHE A 171 -3.31 -17.04 -14.72
N SER A 172 -4.15 -16.80 -13.71
CA SER A 172 -5.57 -16.47 -13.85
C SER A 172 -5.91 -15.24 -13.03
N VAL A 173 -6.98 -14.54 -13.38
CA VAL A 173 -7.51 -13.37 -12.66
C VAL A 173 -8.77 -13.76 -11.89
N ASP A 174 -9.04 -13.08 -10.78
CA ASP A 174 -10.24 -13.32 -9.94
C ASP A 174 -11.35 -12.30 -10.21
N ALA A 175 -11.00 -11.13 -10.78
CA ALA A 175 -11.97 -10.16 -11.28
C ALA A 175 -11.32 -9.17 -12.25
N VAL A 176 -12.12 -8.57 -13.13
CA VAL A 176 -11.71 -7.45 -14.00
C VAL A 176 -12.86 -6.44 -14.10
N ALA A 177 -12.58 -5.14 -14.04
CA ALA A 177 -13.58 -4.08 -14.31
C ALA A 177 -12.91 -2.76 -14.75
N LEU A 178 -13.67 -1.87 -15.39
CA LEU A 178 -13.18 -0.53 -15.77
C LEU A 178 -13.45 0.50 -14.67
N PHE A 179 -12.38 1.10 -14.13
CA PHE A 179 -12.45 2.21 -13.19
C PHE A 179 -12.32 3.54 -13.94
N GLY A 180 -13.29 3.80 -14.82
CA GLY A 180 -13.34 4.99 -15.68
C GLY A 180 -12.48 4.84 -16.95
N LYS A 181 -11.16 4.99 -16.82
CA LYS A 181 -10.17 4.90 -17.92
C LYS A 181 -9.07 3.87 -17.65
N GLU A 182 -9.24 3.07 -16.61
CA GLU A 182 -8.30 2.07 -16.14
C GLU A 182 -8.95 0.70 -16.21
N ILE A 183 -8.36 -0.24 -16.95
CA ILE A 183 -8.66 -1.67 -16.80
C ILE A 183 -7.98 -2.12 -15.51
N VAL A 184 -8.77 -2.57 -14.53
CA VAL A 184 -8.23 -3.09 -13.26
C VAL A 184 -8.42 -4.59 -13.22
N PHE A 185 -7.32 -5.32 -13.08
CA PHE A 185 -7.28 -6.76 -12.89
C PHE A 185 -6.99 -7.07 -11.42
N PHE A 186 -7.77 -7.95 -10.80
CA PHE A 186 -7.59 -8.38 -9.41
C PHE A 186 -7.07 -9.82 -9.33
N LYS A 187 -6.17 -10.08 -8.38
CA LYS A 187 -5.76 -11.44 -7.98
C LYS A 187 -5.45 -11.48 -6.48
N ASN A 188 -6.21 -12.29 -5.74
CA ASN A 188 -6.27 -12.26 -4.28
C ASN A 188 -6.51 -10.82 -3.80
N ARG A 189 -5.51 -10.22 -3.13
CA ARG A 189 -5.53 -8.84 -2.62
C ARG A 189 -4.64 -7.89 -3.42
N TYR A 190 -4.12 -8.33 -4.56
CA TYR A 190 -3.24 -7.54 -5.43
C TYR A 190 -4.01 -7.10 -6.68
N MET A 191 -3.66 -5.94 -7.24
CA MET A 191 -4.27 -5.44 -8.46
C MET A 191 -3.27 -4.80 -9.41
N TRP A 192 -3.54 -4.91 -10.71
CA TRP A 192 -2.84 -4.21 -11.79
C TRP A 192 -3.80 -3.25 -12.48
N LEU A 193 -3.32 -2.06 -12.83
CA LEU A 193 -4.07 -1.02 -13.52
C LEU A 193 -3.37 -0.68 -14.85
N ARG A 194 -4.14 -0.76 -15.94
CA ARG A 194 -3.72 -0.37 -17.28
C ARG A 194 -4.65 0.71 -17.82
N THR A 195 -4.11 1.90 -18.04
CA THR A 195 -4.83 3.02 -18.66
C THR A 195 -5.17 2.71 -20.12
N THR A 196 -6.38 3.07 -20.57
CA THR A 196 -6.91 2.75 -21.92
C THR A 196 -6.49 3.74 -23.02
N TRP A 197 -5.53 4.63 -22.75
CA TRP A 197 -4.97 5.59 -23.70
C TRP A 197 -3.46 5.63 -23.62
N THR A 198 -2.81 6.04 -24.70
CA THR A 198 -1.37 6.28 -24.76
C THR A 198 -1.00 7.67 -24.26
N THR A 199 -0.27 7.72 -23.15
CA THR A 199 0.61 8.85 -22.81
C THR A 199 2.06 8.34 -22.78
N TYR A 200 3.04 9.23 -22.95
CA TYR A 200 4.47 8.88 -22.91
C TYR A 200 4.91 8.17 -21.60
N TRP A 201 4.09 8.27 -20.54
CA TRP A 201 4.28 7.67 -19.22
C TRP A 201 3.32 6.50 -18.93
N ASN A 202 3.00 5.67 -19.92
CA ASN A 202 2.16 4.46 -19.78
C ASN A 202 2.83 3.35 -18.94
N ARG A 203 3.02 3.61 -17.65
CA ARG A 203 3.47 2.64 -16.66
C ARG A 203 2.28 1.83 -16.16
N LEU A 204 2.33 0.51 -16.35
CA LEU A 204 1.48 -0.44 -15.62
C LEU A 204 1.65 -0.16 -14.12
N ARG A 205 0.57 0.21 -13.43
CA ARG A 205 0.59 0.38 -11.97
C ARG A 205 0.17 -0.92 -11.32
N GLU A 206 0.82 -1.28 -10.23
CA GLU A 206 0.52 -2.51 -9.50
C GLU A 206 0.77 -2.35 -8.00
N GLY A 207 0.06 -3.13 -7.20
CA GLY A 207 0.21 -3.11 -5.74
C GLY A 207 -0.96 -3.76 -5.00
N PRO A 208 -0.98 -3.66 -3.66
CA PRO A 208 -2.11 -4.06 -2.84
C PRO A 208 -3.39 -3.30 -3.25
N SER A 209 -4.50 -4.03 -3.30
CA SER A 209 -5.83 -3.48 -3.57
C SER A 209 -6.24 -2.42 -2.56
N SER A 210 -5.90 -2.61 -1.28
CA SER A 210 -6.11 -1.65 -0.20
C SER A 210 -5.43 -0.28 -0.42
N THR A 211 -4.34 -0.21 -1.21
CA THR A 211 -3.67 1.05 -1.57
C THR A 211 -4.57 1.96 -2.44
N TYR A 212 -5.49 1.37 -3.21
CA TYR A 212 -6.40 2.09 -4.10
C TYR A 212 -7.87 2.04 -3.64
N LEU A 213 -8.22 1.02 -2.85
CA LEU A 213 -9.57 0.69 -2.39
C LEU A 213 -9.52 0.32 -0.88
N PRO A 214 -9.14 1.23 0.03
CA PRO A 214 -8.91 0.91 1.45
C PRO A 214 -10.15 0.32 2.17
N SER A 215 -11.36 0.66 1.70
CA SER A 215 -12.62 0.10 2.18
C SER A 215 -12.84 -1.39 1.84
N ILE A 216 -11.93 -2.02 1.08
CA ILE A 216 -12.01 -3.41 0.59
C ILE A 216 -10.72 -4.16 0.98
N ASN A 217 -10.63 -4.55 2.25
CA ASN A 217 -9.49 -5.31 2.80
C ASN A 217 -9.68 -6.84 2.74
N SER A 218 -10.36 -7.34 1.71
CA SER A 218 -10.56 -8.78 1.44
C SER A 218 -10.21 -9.09 -0.01
N PRO A 219 -10.02 -10.37 -0.39
CA PRO A 219 -9.98 -10.74 -1.80
C PRO A 219 -11.24 -10.27 -2.54
N VAL A 220 -11.12 -10.08 -3.86
CA VAL A 220 -12.23 -9.73 -4.75
C VAL A 220 -12.65 -10.97 -5.52
N ASP A 221 -13.92 -11.37 -5.39
CA ASP A 221 -14.48 -12.57 -6.02
C ASP A 221 -15.08 -12.27 -7.41
N ALA A 222 -15.56 -11.04 -7.62
CA ALA A 222 -16.03 -10.55 -8.91
C ALA A 222 -16.02 -9.02 -8.94
N ALA A 223 -15.99 -8.43 -10.13
CA ALA A 223 -16.23 -7.01 -10.34
C ALA A 223 -16.93 -6.78 -11.68
N TYR A 224 -17.68 -5.69 -11.81
CA TYR A 224 -18.17 -5.17 -13.09
C TYR A 224 -18.38 -3.66 -13.03
N ASP A 225 -18.38 -2.98 -14.17
CA ASP A 225 -18.69 -1.55 -14.25
C ASP A 225 -19.96 -1.24 -15.05
N ILE A 226 -20.53 -0.07 -14.82
CA ILE A 226 -21.62 0.47 -15.62
C ILE A 226 -21.19 1.87 -16.09
N PRO A 227 -20.67 2.00 -17.33
CA PRO A 227 -20.13 3.26 -17.84
C PRO A 227 -21.12 4.42 -17.74
N ALA A 228 -22.40 4.16 -18.05
CA ALA A 228 -23.48 5.15 -17.96
C ALA A 228 -23.78 5.68 -16.54
N LYS A 229 -23.38 4.96 -15.49
CA LYS A 229 -23.46 5.42 -14.08
C LYS A 229 -22.13 6.01 -13.58
N GLY A 230 -21.02 5.78 -14.29
CA GLY A 230 -19.68 6.16 -13.90
C GLY A 230 -19.19 5.48 -12.60
N VAL A 231 -19.57 4.22 -12.37
CA VAL A 231 -19.19 3.43 -11.18
C VAL A 231 -18.85 1.99 -11.54
N ALA A 232 -17.95 1.40 -10.76
CA ALA A 232 -17.71 -0.03 -10.67
C ALA A 232 -18.44 -0.61 -9.44
N TYR A 233 -18.78 -1.90 -9.51
CA TYR A 233 -19.31 -2.72 -8.43
C TYR A 233 -18.31 -3.84 -8.18
N VAL A 234 -17.78 -3.93 -6.95
CA VAL A 234 -16.77 -4.91 -6.54
C VAL A 234 -17.40 -5.84 -5.50
N PHE A 235 -17.24 -7.15 -5.64
CA PHE A 235 -17.92 -8.16 -4.82
C PHE A 235 -16.93 -8.95 -3.99
N THR A 236 -17.25 -9.15 -2.71
CA THR A 236 -16.49 -10.04 -1.81
C THR A 236 -17.48 -10.75 -0.88
N GLY A 237 -17.53 -12.09 -1.01
CA GLY A 237 -18.58 -12.92 -0.45
C GLY A 237 -19.98 -12.39 -0.77
N PRO A 238 -20.88 -12.27 0.23
CA PRO A 238 -22.24 -11.80 0.03
C PRO A 238 -22.36 -10.26 0.02
N LYS A 239 -21.26 -9.52 0.07
CA LYS A 239 -21.21 -8.05 0.06
C LYS A 239 -20.74 -7.53 -1.29
N TYR A 240 -21.17 -6.32 -1.63
CA TYR A 240 -20.61 -5.56 -2.74
C TYR A 240 -20.33 -4.10 -2.35
N TRP A 241 -19.41 -3.46 -3.06
CA TRP A 241 -19.01 -2.06 -2.91
C TRP A 241 -19.18 -1.32 -4.24
N VAL A 242 -19.93 -0.22 -4.23
CA VAL A 242 -20.06 0.72 -5.35
C VAL A 242 -18.92 1.72 -5.27
N VAL A 243 -18.08 1.77 -6.29
CA VAL A 243 -16.84 2.56 -6.34
C VAL A 243 -16.89 3.56 -7.50
N ARG A 244 -16.72 4.86 -7.20
CA ARG A 244 -16.76 5.95 -8.18
C ARG A 244 -15.37 6.54 -8.40
N GLN A 245 -14.69 6.12 -9.47
CA GLN A 245 -13.23 6.28 -9.65
C GLN A 245 -12.44 5.57 -8.54
N LEU A 246 -11.11 5.56 -8.58
CA LEU A 246 -10.25 5.02 -7.51
C LEU A 246 -10.22 5.96 -6.30
N LYS A 247 -11.38 6.22 -5.69
CA LYS A 247 -11.59 7.20 -4.61
C LYS A 247 -12.42 6.58 -3.48
N MET A 248 -12.03 6.90 -2.25
CA MET A 248 -12.37 6.17 -1.02
C MET A 248 -13.86 6.11 -0.64
N LYS A 249 -14.74 6.93 -1.25
CA LYS A 249 -16.18 6.93 -0.94
C LYS A 249 -16.91 5.80 -1.65
N SER A 250 -16.73 4.58 -1.14
CA SER A 250 -17.51 3.41 -1.53
C SER A 250 -18.80 3.28 -0.71
N HIS A 251 -19.90 2.89 -1.35
CA HIS A 251 -21.14 2.49 -0.66
C HIS A 251 -21.23 0.97 -0.68
N PHE A 252 -21.55 0.30 0.43
CA PHE A 252 -21.74 -1.16 0.43
C PHE A 252 -23.22 -1.57 0.37
N GLY A 253 -23.45 -2.77 -0.16
CA GLY A 253 -24.74 -3.48 -0.15
C GLY A 253 -24.52 -4.99 -0.11
N SER A 254 -25.57 -5.79 -0.35
CA SER A 254 -25.49 -7.25 -0.39
C SER A 254 -25.97 -7.82 -1.72
N ILE A 255 -25.42 -8.98 -2.12
CA ILE A 255 -25.90 -9.70 -3.30
C ILE A 255 -27.42 -10.00 -3.22
N TYR A 256 -27.96 -10.15 -2.01
CA TYR A 256 -29.39 -10.40 -1.81
C TYR A 256 -30.28 -9.22 -2.28
N ASP A 257 -29.73 -8.00 -2.37
CA ASP A 257 -30.41 -6.81 -2.92
C ASP A 257 -30.73 -6.94 -4.42
N TYR A 258 -29.96 -7.76 -5.14
CA TYR A 258 -30.23 -8.10 -6.55
C TYR A 258 -31.30 -9.20 -6.70
N GLY A 259 -31.76 -9.81 -5.60
CA GLY A 259 -32.69 -10.94 -5.60
C GLY A 259 -32.04 -12.32 -5.67
N PHE A 260 -30.77 -12.46 -5.30
CA PHE A 260 -30.13 -13.78 -5.17
C PHE A 260 -30.73 -14.58 -4.00
N PRO A 261 -30.92 -15.91 -4.13
CA PRO A 261 -31.36 -16.75 -3.02
C PRO A 261 -30.21 -17.02 -2.04
N ALA A 262 -30.51 -17.13 -0.74
CA ALA A 262 -29.53 -17.28 0.36
C ALA A 262 -28.57 -18.49 0.28
N ARG A 263 -28.76 -19.40 -0.68
CA ARG A 263 -27.80 -20.47 -1.03
C ARG A 263 -26.56 -19.94 -1.77
N VAL A 264 -26.68 -18.81 -2.45
CA VAL A 264 -25.57 -18.10 -3.11
C VAL A 264 -24.83 -17.28 -2.05
N ARG A 265 -23.50 -17.45 -1.97
CA ARG A 265 -22.65 -16.84 -0.93
C ARG A 265 -21.57 -15.91 -1.48
N ASN A 266 -21.28 -16.00 -2.78
CA ASN A 266 -20.32 -15.22 -3.55
C ASN A 266 -20.80 -15.18 -5.01
N ILE A 267 -20.11 -14.42 -5.86
CA ILE A 267 -20.26 -14.44 -7.31
C ILE A 267 -18.87 -14.72 -7.90
N ASP A 268 -18.79 -15.55 -8.95
CA ASP A 268 -17.51 -15.99 -9.54
C ASP A 268 -17.06 -15.05 -10.69
N ALA A 269 -18.00 -14.39 -11.37
CA ALA A 269 -17.72 -13.30 -12.32
C ALA A 269 -18.98 -12.45 -12.58
N ALA A 270 -18.81 -11.20 -13.04
CA ALA A 270 -19.90 -10.31 -13.40
C ALA A 270 -19.56 -9.49 -14.65
N VAL A 271 -20.56 -9.18 -15.51
CA VAL A 271 -20.37 -8.24 -16.62
C VAL A 271 -21.66 -7.51 -16.99
N HIS A 272 -21.58 -6.20 -17.21
CA HIS A 272 -22.67 -5.42 -17.78
C HIS A 272 -22.55 -5.36 -19.31
N ILE A 273 -23.62 -5.71 -20.03
CA ILE A 273 -23.69 -5.53 -21.48
C ILE A 273 -24.53 -4.29 -21.76
N SER A 274 -23.85 -3.14 -21.88
CA SER A 274 -24.46 -1.80 -21.96
C SER A 274 -25.54 -1.69 -23.02
N LYS A 275 -25.32 -2.32 -24.19
CA LYS A 275 -26.23 -2.36 -25.35
C LYS A 275 -27.60 -3.00 -25.06
N TYR A 276 -27.75 -3.77 -23.98
CA TYR A 276 -29.02 -4.41 -23.59
C TYR A 276 -29.55 -3.98 -22.22
N GLY A 277 -28.81 -3.15 -21.46
CA GLY A 277 -29.17 -2.79 -20.09
C GLY A 277 -29.21 -3.98 -19.12
N LYS A 278 -28.49 -5.07 -19.44
CA LYS A 278 -28.48 -6.31 -18.66
C LYS A 278 -27.11 -6.53 -18.04
N THR A 279 -27.11 -6.92 -16.77
CA THR A 279 -25.92 -7.40 -16.05
C THR A 279 -26.02 -8.91 -15.91
N PHE A 280 -24.91 -9.61 -16.16
CA PHE A 280 -24.81 -11.06 -16.11
C PHE A 280 -23.88 -11.44 -14.96
N PHE A 281 -24.32 -12.39 -14.13
CA PHE A 281 -23.59 -12.86 -12.96
C PHE A 281 -23.38 -14.37 -13.07
N PHE A 282 -22.13 -14.83 -13.01
CA PHE A 282 -21.75 -16.24 -13.11
C PHE A 282 -21.48 -16.80 -11.72
N ILE A 283 -22.06 -17.96 -11.39
CA ILE A 283 -21.88 -18.66 -10.11
C ILE A 283 -21.77 -20.16 -10.40
N GLY A 284 -20.58 -20.72 -10.21
CA GLY A 284 -20.30 -22.13 -10.46
C GLY A 284 -20.49 -22.50 -11.94
N HIS A 285 -21.53 -23.27 -12.22
CA HIS A 285 -21.84 -23.77 -13.57
C HIS A 285 -23.02 -23.06 -14.25
N ASP A 286 -23.65 -22.14 -13.53
CA ASP A 286 -24.84 -21.42 -13.97
C ASP A 286 -24.62 -19.91 -13.93
N TYR A 287 -25.50 -19.17 -14.60
CA TYR A 287 -25.50 -17.71 -14.60
C TYR A 287 -26.91 -17.16 -14.40
N TYR A 288 -26.97 -15.94 -13.88
CA TYR A 288 -28.18 -15.16 -13.68
C TYR A 288 -28.11 -13.91 -14.55
N ARG A 289 -29.26 -13.40 -15.01
CA ARG A 289 -29.34 -12.15 -15.78
C ARG A 289 -30.23 -11.15 -15.05
N TYR A 290 -29.64 -10.01 -14.69
CA TYR A 290 -30.27 -8.91 -13.99
C TYR A 290 -30.63 -7.78 -14.95
N ASP A 291 -31.80 -7.19 -14.75
CA ASP A 291 -32.30 -6.04 -15.49
C ASP A 291 -32.00 -4.76 -14.70
N GLU A 292 -31.05 -3.94 -15.17
CA GLU A 292 -30.62 -2.72 -14.47
C GLU A 292 -31.68 -1.61 -14.49
N HIS A 293 -32.65 -1.67 -15.41
CA HIS A 293 -33.76 -0.72 -15.51
C HIS A 293 -34.91 -1.12 -14.59
N ARG A 294 -35.32 -2.39 -14.61
CA ARG A 294 -36.38 -2.96 -13.74
C ARG A 294 -35.89 -3.31 -12.33
N ARG A 295 -34.57 -3.27 -12.08
CA ARG A 295 -33.88 -3.59 -10.83
C ARG A 295 -34.28 -4.94 -10.24
N ARG A 296 -34.24 -5.99 -11.06
CA ARG A 296 -34.53 -7.38 -10.65
C ARG A 296 -33.92 -8.40 -11.61
N MET A 297 -33.78 -9.64 -11.16
CA MET A 297 -33.50 -10.77 -12.05
C MET A 297 -34.61 -10.95 -13.09
N ASP A 298 -34.23 -11.31 -14.33
CA ASP A 298 -35.18 -11.78 -15.33
C ASP A 298 -35.75 -13.16 -14.91
N PRO A 299 -37.01 -13.47 -15.27
CA PRO A 299 -37.58 -14.80 -15.05
C PRO A 299 -36.90 -15.85 -15.93
N GLY A 300 -36.91 -17.11 -15.46
CA GLY A 300 -36.25 -18.22 -16.16
C GLY A 300 -34.74 -18.31 -15.94
N PHE A 301 -34.22 -17.71 -14.86
CA PHE A 301 -32.84 -17.82 -14.39
C PHE A 301 -32.81 -18.44 -12.97
N PRO A 302 -31.73 -19.13 -12.57
CA PRO A 302 -30.46 -19.34 -13.30
C PRO A 302 -30.59 -20.23 -14.54
N ARG A 303 -29.62 -20.10 -15.46
CA ARG A 303 -29.45 -20.95 -16.65
C ARG A 303 -28.01 -21.45 -16.75
N ASN A 304 -27.78 -22.52 -17.51
CA ASN A 304 -26.47 -23.18 -17.52
C ASN A 304 -25.47 -22.50 -18.47
N ILE A 305 -24.23 -22.29 -17.99
CA ILE A 305 -23.17 -21.64 -18.76
C ILE A 305 -22.81 -22.46 -20.02
N GLN A 306 -22.65 -23.79 -19.90
CA GLN A 306 -22.19 -24.61 -21.02
C GLN A 306 -23.23 -24.70 -22.15
N THR A 307 -24.51 -24.55 -21.84
CA THR A 307 -25.60 -24.53 -22.84
C THR A 307 -25.70 -23.18 -23.57
N ASP A 308 -25.67 -22.08 -22.82
CA ASP A 308 -25.99 -20.75 -23.37
C ASP A 308 -24.75 -19.94 -23.78
N TRP A 309 -23.54 -20.33 -23.35
CA TRP A 309 -22.28 -19.67 -23.69
C TRP A 309 -21.30 -20.66 -24.34
N PRO A 310 -21.58 -21.17 -25.55
CA PRO A 310 -20.75 -22.18 -26.18
C PRO A 310 -19.32 -21.67 -26.45
N GLY A 311 -18.34 -22.50 -26.11
CA GLY A 311 -16.92 -22.28 -26.40
C GLY A 311 -16.06 -21.74 -25.24
N ILE A 312 -16.64 -21.13 -24.20
CA ILE A 312 -15.87 -20.57 -23.07
C ILE A 312 -15.55 -21.61 -21.98
N GLY A 313 -16.34 -22.69 -21.87
CA GLY A 313 -16.12 -23.77 -20.92
C GLY A 313 -17.33 -24.05 -20.03
N ARG A 314 -17.09 -24.19 -18.73
CA ARG A 314 -18.10 -24.56 -17.71
C ARG A 314 -18.24 -23.56 -16.55
N ARG A 315 -17.36 -22.56 -16.48
CA ARG A 315 -17.28 -21.50 -15.45
C ARG A 315 -16.79 -20.22 -16.12
N VAL A 316 -16.86 -19.11 -15.39
CA VAL A 316 -16.23 -17.84 -15.74
C VAL A 316 -15.64 -17.28 -14.45
N ASP A 317 -14.34 -17.01 -14.45
CA ASP A 317 -13.56 -16.59 -13.27
C ASP A 317 -13.34 -15.06 -13.26
N ALA A 318 -13.54 -14.39 -14.41
CA ALA A 318 -13.68 -12.94 -14.51
C ALA A 318 -14.37 -12.57 -15.84
N ALA A 319 -14.98 -11.39 -15.90
CA ALA A 319 -15.61 -10.88 -17.12
C ALA A 319 -15.59 -9.35 -17.15
N PHE A 320 -15.47 -8.73 -18.33
CA PHE A 320 -15.70 -7.29 -18.51
C PHE A 320 -16.12 -6.95 -19.95
N GLN A 321 -16.63 -5.74 -20.18
CA GLN A 321 -16.92 -5.21 -21.52
C GLN A 321 -16.05 -3.98 -21.80
N LEU A 322 -15.34 -3.98 -22.94
CA LEU A 322 -14.55 -2.84 -23.39
C LEU A 322 -14.79 -2.61 -24.89
N GLN A 323 -15.09 -1.36 -25.26
CA GLN A 323 -15.40 -0.94 -26.64
C GLN A 323 -16.53 -1.77 -27.30
N GLY A 324 -17.42 -2.36 -26.50
CA GLY A 324 -18.52 -3.24 -26.95
C GLY A 324 -18.17 -4.73 -26.95
N THR A 325 -16.90 -5.10 -27.12
CA THR A 325 -16.41 -6.49 -27.00
C THR A 325 -16.53 -6.98 -25.56
N ILE A 326 -16.98 -8.22 -25.39
CA ILE A 326 -17.08 -8.90 -24.09
C ILE A 326 -15.86 -9.81 -23.95
N TYR A 327 -15.13 -9.65 -22.85
CA TYR A 327 -13.96 -10.45 -22.49
C TYR A 327 -14.33 -11.36 -21.33
N LEU A 328 -14.10 -12.67 -21.47
CA LEU A 328 -14.45 -13.70 -20.48
C LEU A 328 -13.22 -14.54 -20.15
N PHE A 329 -12.96 -14.79 -18.87
CA PHE A 329 -11.81 -15.55 -18.38
C PHE A 329 -12.27 -16.87 -17.74
N SER A 330 -11.52 -17.95 -17.97
CA SER A 330 -11.76 -19.26 -17.36
C SER A 330 -10.41 -19.97 -17.20
N GLY A 331 -9.90 -20.01 -15.97
CA GLY A 331 -8.53 -20.41 -15.67
C GLY A 331 -7.52 -19.53 -16.40
N THR A 332 -6.61 -20.17 -17.11
CA THR A 332 -5.53 -19.50 -17.89
C THR A 332 -5.99 -18.94 -19.23
N LYS A 333 -7.26 -19.17 -19.61
CA LYS A 333 -7.80 -18.83 -20.93
C LYS A 333 -8.67 -17.58 -20.85
N ALA A 334 -8.48 -16.70 -21.83
CA ALA A 334 -9.32 -15.54 -22.07
C ALA A 334 -9.99 -15.66 -23.44
N TYR A 335 -11.23 -15.18 -23.53
CA TYR A 335 -12.10 -15.31 -24.69
C TYR A 335 -12.75 -13.97 -25.05
N ASN A 336 -12.72 -13.61 -26.33
CA ASN A 336 -13.56 -12.55 -26.89
C ASN A 336 -14.89 -13.19 -27.31
N TYR A 337 -16.01 -12.67 -26.81
CA TYR A 337 -17.32 -13.29 -26.98
C TYR A 337 -18.30 -12.40 -27.75
N ASP A 338 -18.77 -12.87 -28.90
CA ASP A 338 -19.84 -12.22 -29.66
C ASP A 338 -21.21 -12.75 -29.22
N TYR A 339 -21.90 -11.96 -28.41
CA TYR A 339 -23.24 -12.24 -27.91
C TYR A 339 -24.34 -12.19 -29.00
N ARG A 340 -24.10 -11.59 -30.18
CA ARG A 340 -25.02 -11.68 -31.33
C ARG A 340 -24.87 -13.00 -32.08
N GLN A 341 -23.63 -13.45 -32.27
CA GLN A 341 -23.32 -14.71 -32.98
C GLN A 341 -23.32 -15.95 -32.06
N ASN A 342 -23.49 -15.75 -30.74
CA ASN A 342 -23.43 -16.80 -29.72
C ASN A 342 -22.11 -17.60 -29.79
N ARG A 343 -20.96 -16.90 -29.90
CA ARG A 343 -19.67 -17.52 -30.24
C ARG A 343 -18.50 -16.92 -29.47
N ALA A 344 -17.66 -17.79 -28.90
CA ALA A 344 -16.35 -17.46 -28.37
C ALA A 344 -15.24 -17.55 -29.43
N ALA A 345 -14.25 -16.66 -29.33
CA ALA A 345 -12.92 -16.77 -29.95
C ALA A 345 -11.83 -16.55 -28.90
N PRO A 346 -10.60 -17.07 -29.05
CA PRO A 346 -9.50 -16.77 -28.13
C PRO A 346 -9.20 -15.26 -28.08
N ALA A 347 -9.00 -14.70 -26.89
CA ALA A 347 -8.73 -13.27 -26.73
C ALA A 347 -7.31 -12.88 -27.19
N SER A 348 -7.24 -11.81 -27.98
CA SER A 348 -6.05 -10.96 -28.09
C SER A 348 -6.07 -9.88 -27.01
N ALA A 349 -4.95 -9.18 -26.83
CA ALA A 349 -4.93 -7.93 -26.07
C ALA A 349 -5.90 -6.91 -26.70
N PRO A 350 -6.55 -6.05 -25.90
CA PRO A 350 -7.38 -4.96 -26.40
C PRO A 350 -6.52 -3.86 -27.03
N GLU A 351 -6.92 -3.36 -28.20
CA GLU A 351 -6.25 -2.23 -28.85
C GLU A 351 -6.45 -0.94 -28.02
N VAL A 352 -5.33 -0.32 -27.66
CA VAL A 352 -5.29 0.97 -26.94
C VAL A 352 -5.43 2.08 -27.97
N GLN A 353 -6.37 2.99 -27.76
CA GLN A 353 -6.58 4.12 -28.67
C GLN A 353 -5.45 5.14 -28.52
N THR A 354 -4.84 5.50 -29.65
CA THR A 354 -3.98 6.68 -29.79
C THR A 354 -4.82 7.95 -29.89
N SER A 355 -4.21 9.08 -29.52
CA SER A 355 -4.79 10.42 -29.67
C SER A 355 -4.73 10.87 -31.15
N PRO A 356 -5.76 11.55 -31.69
CA PRO A 356 -5.69 12.18 -33.02
C PRO A 356 -5.11 13.61 -33.02
N GLU A 357 -4.72 14.17 -31.86
CA GLU A 357 -4.31 15.58 -31.74
C GLU A 357 -2.80 15.80 -31.86
N ASP A 358 -2.02 14.72 -31.97
CA ASP A 358 -0.55 14.75 -32.09
C ASP A 358 -0.09 14.95 -33.56
N ASP A 359 -0.51 16.05 -34.19
CA ASP A 359 0.01 16.50 -35.50
C ASP A 359 1.33 17.28 -35.31
N GLU A 360 2.33 16.98 -36.13
CA GLU A 360 3.76 17.05 -35.78
C GLU A 360 4.38 18.47 -35.87
N THR A 361 3.58 19.54 -35.68
CA THR A 361 3.96 20.92 -36.03
C THR A 361 3.80 21.98 -34.94
N VAL A 362 3.13 21.69 -33.82
CA VAL A 362 2.83 22.72 -32.79
C VAL A 362 3.86 22.77 -31.64
N ALA A 363 4.53 21.65 -31.36
CA ALA A 363 5.29 21.44 -30.12
C ALA A 363 6.50 22.38 -29.90
N GLU A 364 7.16 22.87 -30.95
CA GLU A 364 8.40 23.67 -30.83
C GLU A 364 8.23 25.08 -30.26
N SER A 365 7.00 25.62 -30.26
CA SER A 365 6.74 27.04 -29.99
C SER A 365 6.40 27.38 -28.54
N ILE A 366 5.88 26.44 -27.74
CA ILE A 366 5.26 26.74 -26.44
C ILE A 366 6.19 26.47 -25.24
N ILE A 367 7.19 25.59 -25.36
CA ILE A 367 7.96 25.06 -24.21
C ILE A 367 9.07 26.01 -23.69
N LYS A 368 9.49 27.01 -24.49
CA LYS A 368 10.68 27.84 -24.21
C LYS A 368 10.56 28.94 -23.12
N PRO A 369 9.39 29.50 -22.73
CA PRO A 369 9.35 30.63 -21.77
C PRO A 369 9.60 30.30 -20.28
N ASP A 370 9.11 29.16 -19.78
CA ASP A 370 9.05 28.90 -18.32
C ASP A 370 10.13 27.94 -17.78
N PHE A 371 10.83 27.21 -18.65
CA PHE A 371 11.96 26.38 -18.22
C PHE A 371 13.11 27.23 -17.66
N ASN A 372 13.45 28.34 -18.32
CA ASN A 372 14.52 29.24 -17.86
C ASN A 372 14.18 29.89 -16.51
N LYS A 373 12.95 30.38 -16.29
CA LYS A 373 12.54 30.93 -14.98
C LYS A 373 12.62 29.89 -13.86
N SER A 374 12.24 28.64 -14.17
CA SER A 374 12.31 27.53 -13.22
C SER A 374 13.77 27.18 -12.87
N LEU A 375 14.67 27.26 -13.86
CA LEU A 375 16.10 27.08 -13.67
C LEU A 375 16.73 28.23 -12.86
N GLU A 376 16.44 29.48 -13.20
CA GLU A 376 16.87 30.68 -12.46
C GLU A 376 16.41 30.63 -10.99
N ALA A 377 15.17 30.22 -10.73
CA ALA A 377 14.65 30.05 -9.38
C ALA A 377 15.41 28.97 -8.58
N MET A 378 15.76 27.84 -9.21
CA MET A 378 16.57 26.80 -8.58
C MET A 378 18.02 27.24 -8.35
N GLN A 379 18.63 27.96 -9.31
CA GLN A 379 19.97 28.53 -9.17
C GLN A 379 20.04 29.54 -8.02
N ALA A 380 19.04 30.41 -7.90
CA ALA A 380 18.92 31.38 -6.81
C ALA A 380 18.66 30.74 -5.43
N PHE A 381 17.95 29.60 -5.38
CA PHE A 381 17.66 28.90 -4.12
C PHE A 381 18.82 28.02 -3.63
N PHE A 382 19.55 27.36 -4.54
CA PHE A 382 20.61 26.40 -4.19
C PHE A 382 22.04 26.96 -4.34
N GLY A 383 22.24 28.12 -4.97
CA GLY A 383 23.56 28.76 -5.10
C GLY A 383 24.52 28.03 -6.06
N LEU A 384 24.00 27.29 -7.04
CA LEU A 384 24.77 26.50 -8.00
C LEU A 384 24.62 27.08 -9.41
N GLU A 385 25.72 27.46 -10.05
CA GLU A 385 25.72 27.72 -11.50
C GLU A 385 25.58 26.40 -12.27
N VAL A 386 24.75 26.40 -13.32
CA VAL A 386 24.57 25.28 -14.24
C VAL A 386 24.78 25.80 -15.66
N THR A 387 25.97 25.53 -16.22
CA THR A 387 26.30 25.84 -17.61
C THR A 387 26.01 24.63 -18.50
N VAL A 388 25.13 24.81 -19.48
CA VAL A 388 24.80 23.77 -20.49
C VAL A 388 25.60 24.04 -21.76
N VAL A 389 26.43 23.07 -22.16
CA VAL A 389 27.13 23.09 -23.45
C VAL A 389 26.37 22.19 -24.42
N LEU A 390 25.83 22.76 -25.49
CA LEU A 390 25.15 22.01 -26.55
C LEU A 390 26.19 21.45 -27.52
N GLY A 391 26.32 20.12 -27.57
CA GLY A 391 27.07 19.43 -28.62
C GLY A 391 26.27 19.34 -29.92
N ASN A 392 26.88 19.69 -31.05
CA ASN A 392 26.22 19.61 -32.35
C ASN A 392 26.03 18.15 -32.82
N ASN A 393 24.84 17.84 -33.33
CA ASN A 393 24.46 16.60 -34.00
C ASN A 393 24.65 15.28 -33.22
N THR A 394 23.83 15.10 -32.18
CA THR A 394 23.11 13.81 -31.96
C THR A 394 21.87 14.05 -31.10
N GLN A 395 20.78 13.33 -31.36
CA GLN A 395 19.47 13.55 -30.67
C GLN A 395 19.39 12.91 -29.28
N VAL A 396 20.38 13.15 -28.41
CA VAL A 396 20.31 12.84 -26.97
C VAL A 396 21.09 13.92 -26.19
N PRO A 397 20.49 14.59 -25.18
CA PRO A 397 21.25 15.44 -24.26
C PRO A 397 22.12 14.56 -23.34
N VAL A 398 23.45 14.72 -23.42
CA VAL A 398 24.41 13.88 -22.69
C VAL A 398 25.09 14.68 -21.56
N HIS A 399 24.92 14.18 -20.32
CA HIS A 399 25.50 14.61 -19.05
C HIS A 399 25.16 16.02 -18.52
N LEU A 400 24.73 16.05 -17.25
CA LEU A 400 24.85 17.23 -16.38
C LEU A 400 26.22 17.16 -15.68
N ILE A 401 26.96 18.27 -15.62
CA ILE A 401 28.21 18.37 -14.84
C ILE A 401 28.04 19.43 -13.75
N THR A 402 27.98 19.00 -12.49
CA THR A 402 27.92 19.91 -11.33
C THR A 402 29.32 20.11 -10.75
N SER A 403 29.93 21.28 -11.01
CA SER A 403 31.23 21.66 -10.45
C SER A 403 31.05 22.46 -9.15
N LEU A 404 31.34 21.85 -7.99
CA LEU A 404 31.51 22.58 -6.73
C LEU A 404 32.87 23.29 -6.69
N HIS A 405 32.93 24.52 -7.20
CA HIS A 405 34.11 25.36 -7.07
C HIS A 405 34.09 26.13 -5.74
N SER A 406 34.96 25.74 -4.80
CA SER A 406 35.14 26.41 -3.51
C SER A 406 35.95 27.72 -3.66
N SER A 407 35.36 28.75 -4.26
CA SER A 407 35.96 30.08 -4.40
C SER A 407 35.84 30.89 -3.10
N LYS A 408 37.00 31.20 -2.48
CA LYS A 408 37.07 32.17 -1.37
C LYS A 408 36.78 33.57 -1.91
N ILE A 409 35.86 34.31 -1.29
CA ILE A 409 35.68 35.75 -1.52
C ILE A 409 36.28 36.54 -0.34
N PRO A 410 36.98 37.68 -0.56
CA PRO A 410 37.83 38.30 0.47
C PRO A 410 37.16 39.46 1.22
N ASN A 411 37.77 39.86 2.34
CA ASN A 411 37.51 41.16 2.97
C ASN A 411 37.83 42.33 2.03
N GLN A 412 36.91 43.28 1.86
CA GLN A 412 37.21 44.70 1.62
C GLN A 412 36.22 45.63 2.34
N HIS A 413 36.59 46.91 2.45
CA HIS A 413 36.06 47.89 3.41
C HIS A 413 35.17 48.97 2.76
N THR A 414 34.31 49.61 3.57
CA THR A 414 33.75 50.99 3.42
C THR A 414 32.84 51.27 2.19
N ARG A 415 31.84 52.18 2.20
CA ARG A 415 31.15 53.08 3.17
C ARG A 415 29.63 52.88 2.96
N GLY A 416 28.68 53.20 3.84
CA GLY A 416 28.73 53.73 5.21
C GLY A 416 27.70 54.86 5.46
N ARG A 417 26.77 54.70 6.42
CA ARG A 417 25.99 55.82 6.99
C ARG A 417 25.47 55.57 8.42
N THR A 418 25.67 56.58 9.27
CA THR A 418 25.08 56.90 10.59
C THR A 418 23.60 56.54 10.78
N ARG A 419 23.02 56.30 11.98
CA ARG A 419 23.32 56.54 13.43
C ARG A 419 22.51 55.45 14.23
N ARG A 420 22.56 55.22 15.56
CA ARG A 420 22.82 56.06 16.75
C ARG A 420 23.21 55.15 17.94
N ALA A 421 24.00 55.64 18.90
CA ALA A 421 24.49 54.87 20.06
C ALA A 421 23.57 54.91 21.30
N ASN A 422 23.70 53.93 22.21
CA ASN A 422 24.11 54.19 23.62
C ASN A 422 24.36 52.94 24.50
N ARG A 423 25.50 52.94 25.22
CA ARG A 423 25.73 52.55 26.63
C ARG A 423 25.37 51.15 27.18
N GLU A 424 26.36 50.24 27.13
CA GLU A 424 27.26 49.81 28.26
C GLU A 424 27.10 50.48 29.67
N PRO A 425 27.78 50.00 30.77
CA PRO A 425 28.73 48.85 30.90
C PRO A 425 28.63 48.00 32.22
N GLN A 426 29.68 47.17 32.45
CA GLN A 426 30.24 46.63 33.72
C GLN A 426 29.81 45.21 34.18
N ALA A 427 30.61 44.42 34.92
CA ALA A 427 32.07 44.23 35.14
C ALA A 427 32.23 43.05 36.16
N GLY A 428 33.35 42.34 36.35
CA GLY A 428 34.70 42.32 35.76
C GLY A 428 35.38 40.95 36.03
N SER A 429 36.57 40.66 35.50
CA SER A 429 37.90 40.80 36.18
C SER A 429 38.18 39.82 37.33
N GLN A 430 39.35 39.19 37.51
CA GLN A 430 40.67 39.17 36.82
C GLN A 430 41.47 37.95 37.37
N THR A 431 42.70 37.56 36.95
CA THR A 431 43.77 38.13 36.09
C THR A 431 43.97 37.26 34.81
N GLY A 432 45.06 37.17 34.03
CA GLY A 432 46.44 37.74 34.01
C GLY A 432 47.47 36.96 34.85
N PRO A 433 48.81 37.12 34.67
CA PRO A 433 49.60 37.75 33.59
C PRO A 433 50.30 36.64 32.73
N GLN A 434 51.46 36.70 32.03
CA GLN A 434 52.53 37.69 31.79
C GLN A 434 52.87 37.85 30.28
N ALA A 435 53.99 37.27 29.77
CA ALA A 435 54.67 37.72 28.54
C ALA A 435 55.42 36.59 27.79
N ARG A 436 55.59 36.54 26.45
CA ARG A 436 55.97 37.53 25.38
C ARG A 436 57.50 37.85 25.34
N PRO A 437 58.10 38.21 24.17
CA PRO A 437 57.50 38.50 22.84
C PRO A 437 58.23 37.92 21.57
N GLN A 438 57.61 38.15 20.38
CA GLN A 438 58.25 38.41 19.05
C GLN A 438 59.02 37.28 18.31
N THR A 439 58.99 37.12 16.97
CA THR A 439 58.12 37.64 15.88
C THR A 439 58.22 36.75 14.61
N GLN A 440 57.21 36.81 13.69
CA GLN A 440 57.25 36.34 12.28
C GLN A 440 57.41 34.80 12.07
N THR A 441 56.98 34.14 10.98
CA THR A 441 56.10 34.42 9.80
C THR A 441 55.33 33.10 9.43
N PRO A 442 54.50 32.97 8.36
CA PRO A 442 53.34 32.07 8.40
C PRO A 442 53.66 30.58 8.24
N LYS A 443 52.94 29.73 8.99
CA LYS A 443 52.93 28.27 8.78
C LYS A 443 52.01 27.89 7.62
N THR A 444 52.53 27.06 6.72
CA THR A 444 51.72 26.23 5.82
C THR A 444 50.94 25.19 6.62
N SER A 445 49.68 24.95 6.28
CA SER A 445 48.88 23.83 6.79
C SER A 445 48.67 22.80 5.69
N SER A 446 49.56 21.81 5.64
CA SER A 446 49.33 20.59 4.86
C SER A 446 48.23 19.77 5.53
N ALA A 447 47.00 19.87 5.02
CA ALA A 447 45.93 18.97 5.41
C ALA A 447 46.21 17.58 4.81
N ASN A 448 46.39 16.56 5.65
CA ASN A 448 46.47 15.18 5.18
C ASN A 448 45.12 14.77 4.60
N THR A 449 45.05 14.61 3.28
CA THR A 449 43.91 13.99 2.60
C THR A 449 43.88 12.49 2.91
N GLY A 450 43.10 12.12 3.92
CA GLY A 450 42.73 10.73 4.15
C GLY A 450 41.88 10.22 2.99
N HIS A 451 42.47 9.46 2.07
CA HIS A 451 41.77 8.88 0.93
C HIS A 451 40.79 7.79 1.39
N LEU A 452 39.51 8.14 1.50
CA LEU A 452 38.43 7.16 1.43
C LEU A 452 38.12 6.87 -0.05
N VAL A 453 38.73 5.80 -0.57
CA VAL A 453 38.41 5.27 -1.89
C VAL A 453 37.04 4.60 -1.81
N PHE A 454 36.01 5.28 -2.34
CA PHE A 454 34.74 4.62 -2.67
C PHE A 454 34.92 3.84 -3.96
N ASP A 455 34.85 2.51 -3.88
CA ASP A 455 35.02 1.60 -5.01
C ASP A 455 33.77 1.56 -5.91
N ALA A 456 33.58 2.64 -6.67
CA ALA A 456 32.48 2.85 -7.60
C ALA A 456 32.59 2.02 -8.91
N ALA A 457 33.40 0.95 -8.93
CA ALA A 457 33.55 0.06 -10.09
C ALA A 457 32.55 -1.12 -10.09
N SER A 458 31.98 -1.47 -8.93
CA SER A 458 31.07 -2.61 -8.79
C SER A 458 29.62 -2.32 -9.26
N SER A 459 29.15 -1.07 -9.15
CA SER A 459 27.75 -0.70 -9.45
C SER A 459 27.44 -0.62 -10.95
N ILE A 460 28.44 -0.41 -11.82
CA ILE A 460 28.22 -0.07 -13.24
C ILE A 460 28.07 -1.33 -14.14
N ARG A 461 28.29 -2.53 -13.59
CA ARG A 461 27.96 -3.80 -14.28
C ARG A 461 26.54 -4.33 -14.06
N GLY A 462 25.74 -3.68 -13.19
CA GLY A 462 24.31 -3.97 -13.09
C GLY A 462 23.50 -3.31 -14.22
N ASP A 463 23.70 -2.00 -14.40
CA ASP A 463 22.82 -1.17 -15.23
C ASP A 463 23.01 -1.33 -16.75
N LEU A 464 24.05 -2.05 -17.19
CA LEU A 464 24.24 -2.41 -18.61
C LEU A 464 23.54 -3.71 -19.03
N LEU A 465 22.92 -4.45 -18.09
CA LEU A 465 22.21 -5.71 -18.37
C LEU A 465 20.68 -5.54 -18.49
N VAL A 466 20.16 -4.32 -18.37
CA VAL A 466 18.72 -4.00 -18.49
C VAL A 466 18.30 -3.71 -19.94
N LEU A 467 19.26 -3.48 -20.85
CA LEU A 467 19.02 -3.28 -22.29
C LEU A 467 18.97 -4.59 -23.11
N LEU A 468 19.12 -5.74 -22.45
CA LEU A 468 18.74 -7.05 -22.98
C LEU A 468 17.71 -7.69 -22.05
N GLY A 469 16.56 -7.01 -21.88
CA GLY A 469 15.43 -7.57 -21.18
C GLY A 469 14.96 -8.85 -21.88
N GLU A 470 14.98 -9.97 -21.16
CA GLU A 470 14.36 -11.22 -21.61
C GLU A 470 12.90 -10.94 -21.98
N GLU A 471 12.48 -11.30 -23.20
CA GLU A 471 11.07 -11.29 -23.57
C GLU A 471 10.32 -12.33 -22.72
N GLN A 472 9.86 -11.93 -21.53
CA GLN A 472 8.91 -12.74 -20.78
C GLN A 472 7.67 -12.94 -21.65
N VAL A 473 7.40 -14.18 -22.02
CA VAL A 473 6.37 -14.56 -23.00
C VAL A 473 4.99 -14.48 -22.36
N CYS A 474 4.55 -13.27 -22.03
CA CYS A 474 3.29 -12.99 -21.37
C CYS A 474 2.10 -13.45 -22.24
N PRO A 475 1.00 -13.94 -21.63
CA PRO A 475 -0.21 -14.33 -22.34
C PRO A 475 -0.68 -13.27 -23.34
N ARG A 476 -1.18 -13.71 -24.51
CA ARG A 476 -1.56 -12.81 -25.63
C ARG A 476 -2.60 -11.75 -25.29
N TRP A 477 -3.39 -11.94 -24.24
CA TRP A 477 -4.42 -11.01 -23.76
C TRP A 477 -3.89 -9.95 -22.78
N LEU A 478 -2.67 -10.13 -22.24
CA LEU A 478 -2.08 -9.29 -21.20
C LEU A 478 -1.03 -8.30 -21.74
N ARG A 479 -0.42 -8.62 -22.89
CA ARG A 479 0.55 -7.74 -23.59
C ARG A 479 -0.06 -6.39 -23.94
#